data_AF-A0A8S0FRL9-F1
#
_entry.id   AF-A0A8S0FRL9-F1
#
_cell.length_a   1.000
_cell.length_b   1.000
_cell.length_c   1.000
_cell.angle_alpha   90.00
_cell.angle_beta   90.00
_cell.angle_gamma   90.00
#
_symmetry.space_group_name_H-M   'P 1'
#
loop_
_entity.id
_entity.type
_entity.pdbx_description
1 polymer ?
#
loop_
_entity_poly.entity_id
_entity_poly.type
_entity_poly.pdbx_seq_one_letter_code
_entity_poly.pdbx_strand_id
1 'polypeptide(L)'
;MGYNGTPGDSSNGMIESVTAQNAKLTVNNVEIENSSNTISDSLEDITLNLNDVTTGNQTLTISKDTSKAENAVKAWVDAYNTLQDTFSSLTKYTAVDAGAESQDSSNGALLGDSTLRTIQTQLKTLLANTHSSSNYKTLAQIGITSDASTGKLEIATDKLQTALNLK
;
A
#
# COMPACT_ATOMS: atom_id res chain seq x y z
N MET A 1 -32.18 10.60 -20.03
CA MET A 1 -33.40 9.85 -20.31
C MET A 1 -34.54 10.83 -20.50
N GLY A 2 -34.81 11.22 -21.75
CA GLY A 2 -35.90 12.14 -22.10
C GLY A 2 -37.08 11.33 -22.62
N TYR A 3 -38.23 11.45 -21.97
CA TYR A 3 -39.50 10.93 -22.46
C TYR A 3 -40.40 12.13 -22.75
N ASN A 4 -40.96 12.22 -23.96
CA ASN A 4 -42.06 13.13 -24.26
C ASN A 4 -43.15 12.32 -24.97
N GLY A 5 -44.23 12.01 -24.25
CA GLY A 5 -45.40 11.35 -24.82
C GLY A 5 -46.57 12.33 -24.89
N THR A 6 -47.17 12.48 -26.07
CA THR A 6 -48.43 13.22 -26.22
C THR A 6 -49.64 12.30 -26.05
N PRO A 7 -50.78 12.80 -25.54
CA PRO A 7 -51.95 11.96 -25.24
C PRO A 7 -52.65 11.53 -26.54
N GLY A 8 -52.41 10.30 -26.99
CA GLY A 8 -53.05 9.78 -28.22
C GLY A 8 -52.77 8.32 -28.61
N ASP A 9 -51.68 7.69 -28.16
CA ASP A 9 -51.33 6.35 -28.67
C ASP A 9 -52.05 5.21 -27.94
N SER A 10 -52.85 4.47 -28.72
CA SER A 10 -53.55 3.26 -28.33
C SER A 10 -52.61 2.04 -28.47
N SER A 11 -52.32 1.35 -27.37
CA SER A 11 -51.50 0.11 -27.29
C SER A 11 -50.03 0.29 -27.71
N ASN A 12 -49.11 0.30 -26.73
CA ASN A 12 -47.65 0.25 -26.92
C ASN A 12 -47.01 1.41 -27.71
N GLY A 13 -47.31 2.66 -27.34
CA GLY A 13 -46.69 3.88 -27.91
C GLY A 13 -45.22 4.14 -27.52
N MET A 14 -44.37 3.11 -27.45
CA MET A 14 -42.92 3.27 -27.27
C MET A 14 -42.21 3.12 -28.63
N ILE A 15 -41.45 4.14 -29.02
CA ILE A 15 -40.55 4.10 -30.18
C ILE A 15 -39.12 3.93 -29.66
N GLU A 16 -38.42 2.90 -30.14
CA GLU A 16 -37.01 2.67 -29.80
C GLU A 16 -36.14 3.78 -30.38
N SER A 17 -35.62 4.66 -29.51
CA SER A 17 -34.77 5.79 -29.94
C SER A 17 -33.30 5.39 -30.07
N VAL A 18 -32.84 4.40 -29.31
CA VAL A 18 -31.46 3.90 -29.30
C VAL A 18 -31.50 2.40 -29.02
N THR A 19 -30.94 1.59 -29.91
CA THR A 19 -30.84 0.14 -29.74
C THR A 19 -29.76 -0.22 -28.72
N ALA A 20 -30.11 -1.09 -27.78
CA ALA A 20 -29.15 -1.63 -26.83
C ALA A 20 -28.11 -2.49 -27.57
N GLN A 21 -26.84 -2.27 -27.29
CA GLN A 21 -25.73 -2.95 -27.96
C GLN A 21 -24.65 -3.30 -26.94
N ASN A 22 -24.15 -4.52 -27.03
CA ASN A 22 -22.99 -4.96 -26.27
C ASN A 22 -21.71 -4.30 -26.82
N ALA A 23 -20.74 -4.05 -25.94
CA ALA A 23 -19.40 -3.71 -26.33
C ALA A 23 -18.74 -4.90 -27.04
N LYS A 24 -18.09 -4.65 -28.17
CA LYS A 24 -17.33 -5.64 -28.94
C LYS A 24 -15.92 -5.12 -29.14
N LEU A 25 -14.94 -5.90 -28.70
CA LEU A 25 -13.52 -5.55 -28.77
C LEU A 25 -12.67 -6.78 -29.11
N THR A 26 -11.44 -6.53 -29.53
CA THR A 26 -10.44 -7.58 -29.71
C THR A 26 -9.23 -7.29 -28.83
N VAL A 27 -8.77 -8.30 -28.09
CA VAL A 27 -7.57 -8.21 -27.26
C VAL A 27 -6.65 -9.35 -27.68
N ASN A 28 -5.43 -9.03 -28.13
CA ASN A 28 -4.49 -10.03 -28.67
C ASN A 28 -5.14 -10.97 -29.71
N ASN A 29 -5.94 -10.39 -30.62
CA ASN A 29 -6.69 -11.09 -31.67
C ASN A 29 -7.79 -12.05 -31.17
N VAL A 30 -8.16 -12.00 -29.89
CA VAL A 30 -9.32 -12.71 -29.33
C VAL A 30 -10.51 -11.76 -29.23
N GLU A 31 -11.65 -12.15 -29.80
CA GLU A 31 -12.89 -11.39 -29.69
C GLU A 31 -13.49 -11.52 -28.28
N ILE A 32 -13.88 -10.38 -27.72
CA ILE A 32 -14.58 -10.27 -26.44
C ILE A 32 -15.87 -9.48 -26.68
N GLU A 33 -16.96 -9.97 -26.10
CA GLU A 33 -18.26 -9.28 -26.07
C GLU A 33 -18.65 -9.06 -24.61
N ASN A 34 -19.07 -7.83 -24.27
CA ASN A 34 -19.46 -7.48 -22.91
C ASN A 34 -20.69 -6.58 -22.90
N SER A 35 -21.59 -6.76 -21.92
CA SER A 35 -22.78 -5.90 -21.79
C SER A 35 -22.47 -4.48 -21.31
N SER A 36 -21.25 -4.22 -20.84
CA SER A 36 -20.81 -2.95 -20.27
C SER A 36 -19.57 -2.40 -20.98
N ASN A 37 -19.42 -1.07 -21.01
CA ASN A 37 -18.19 -0.41 -21.41
C ASN A 37 -17.13 -0.38 -20.29
N THR A 38 -17.48 -0.81 -19.08
CA THR A 38 -16.54 -1.09 -17.99
C THR A 38 -16.46 -2.61 -17.83
N ILE A 39 -15.37 -3.18 -18.34
CA ILE A 39 -15.14 -4.63 -18.45
C ILE A 39 -14.17 -5.03 -17.34
N SER A 40 -14.61 -5.89 -16.41
CA SER A 40 -13.79 -6.36 -15.28
C SER A 40 -13.81 -7.88 -15.06
N ASP A 41 -14.50 -8.62 -15.94
CA ASP A 41 -14.74 -10.06 -15.84
C ASP A 41 -14.07 -10.87 -16.97
N SER A 42 -13.70 -10.19 -18.06
CA SER A 42 -13.19 -10.82 -19.29
C SER A 42 -11.66 -10.84 -19.35
N LEU A 43 -10.99 -10.01 -18.54
CA LEU A 43 -9.53 -9.93 -18.42
C LEU A 43 -9.16 -10.09 -16.95
N GLU A 44 -8.33 -11.08 -16.63
CA GLU A 44 -7.91 -11.35 -15.24
C GLU A 44 -7.14 -10.15 -14.67
N ASP A 45 -7.51 -9.75 -13.44
CA ASP A 45 -6.92 -8.62 -12.70
C ASP A 45 -6.94 -7.25 -13.41
N ILE A 46 -7.76 -7.09 -14.46
CA ILE A 46 -7.83 -5.87 -15.28
C ILE A 46 -9.27 -5.37 -15.36
N THR A 47 -9.45 -4.09 -15.02
CA THR A 47 -10.67 -3.34 -15.39
C THR A 47 -10.36 -2.45 -16.59
N LEU A 48 -10.99 -2.74 -17.73
CA LEU A 48 -10.88 -1.97 -18.97
C LEU A 48 -12.09 -1.06 -19.15
N ASN A 49 -11.84 0.24 -19.35
CA ASN A 49 -12.88 1.22 -19.63
C ASN A 49 -12.83 1.63 -21.10
N LEU A 50 -13.92 1.37 -21.83
CA LEU A 50 -14.11 1.73 -23.23
C LEU A 50 -14.78 3.08 -23.33
N ASN A 51 -14.12 4.02 -24.00
CA ASN A 51 -14.63 5.39 -24.15
C ASN A 51 -15.19 5.65 -25.55
N ASP A 52 -14.55 5.10 -26.58
CA ASP A 52 -14.98 5.25 -27.97
C ASP A 52 -14.36 4.15 -28.85
N VAL A 53 -14.81 4.05 -30.10
CA VAL A 53 -14.26 3.16 -31.11
C VAL A 53 -12.85 3.59 -31.47
N THR A 54 -11.91 2.64 -31.48
CA THR A 54 -10.52 2.92 -31.84
C THR A 54 -10.31 2.99 -33.36
N THR A 55 -9.31 3.75 -33.79
CA THR A 55 -8.86 3.77 -35.19
C THR A 55 -7.38 3.38 -35.27
N GLY A 56 -7.02 2.57 -36.28
CA GLY A 56 -5.66 2.03 -36.40
C GLY A 56 -5.29 1.06 -35.28
N ASN A 57 -3.98 0.84 -35.11
CA ASN A 57 -3.46 -0.07 -34.08
C ASN A 57 -3.29 0.65 -32.74
N GLN A 58 -3.84 0.09 -31.67
CA GLN A 58 -3.73 0.60 -30.29
C GLN A 58 -3.06 -0.42 -29.39
N THR A 59 -2.42 0.04 -28.31
CA THR A 59 -1.74 -0.85 -27.36
C THR A 59 -2.09 -0.49 -25.92
N LEU A 60 -2.31 -1.51 -25.10
CA LEU A 60 -2.40 -1.42 -23.65
C LEU A 60 -1.15 -2.07 -23.07
N THR A 61 -0.35 -1.30 -22.32
CA THR A 61 0.86 -1.82 -21.67
C THR A 61 0.62 -1.96 -20.18
N ILE A 62 0.85 -3.16 -19.65
CA ILE A 62 0.84 -3.43 -18.22
C ILE A 62 2.30 -3.52 -17.77
N SER A 63 2.68 -2.63 -16.85
CA SER A 63 4.03 -2.58 -16.28
C SER A 63 3.99 -2.79 -14.77
N LYS A 64 5.03 -3.42 -14.24
CA LYS A 64 5.24 -3.51 -12.79
C LYS A 64 5.44 -2.10 -12.23
N ASP A 65 4.59 -1.70 -11.29
CA ASP A 65 4.74 -0.46 -10.53
C ASP A 65 5.05 -0.79 -9.07
N THR A 66 6.30 -0.53 -8.67
CA THR A 66 6.78 -0.78 -7.30
C THR A 66 6.61 0.43 -6.38
N SER A 67 6.15 1.57 -6.89
CA SER A 67 6.08 2.83 -6.13
C SER A 67 5.17 2.73 -4.91
N LYS A 68 4.03 2.05 -5.05
CA LYS A 68 3.09 1.83 -3.93
C LYS A 68 3.71 0.99 -2.82
N ALA A 69 4.43 -0.07 -3.18
CA ALA A 69 5.12 -0.92 -2.21
C ALA A 69 6.28 -0.17 -1.53
N GLU A 70 7.08 0.59 -2.29
CA GLU A 70 8.16 1.41 -1.75
C GLU A 70 7.63 2.46 -0.75
N ASN A 71 6.54 3.15 -1.10
CA ASN A 71 5.91 4.14 -0.22
C ASN A 71 5.32 3.51 1.04
N ALA A 72 4.71 2.32 0.94
CA ALA A 72 4.20 1.60 2.09
C ALA A 72 5.31 1.19 3.06
N VAL A 73 6.46 0.73 2.54
CA VAL A 73 7.64 0.39 3.34
C VAL A 73 8.20 1.63 4.05
N LYS A 74 8.34 2.76 3.33
CA LYS A 74 8.79 4.04 3.92
C LYS A 74 7.86 4.49 5.05
N ALA A 75 6.56 4.53 4.80
CA ALA A 75 5.58 4.93 5.81
C ALA A 75 5.62 4.04 7.06
N TRP A 76 5.83 2.73 6.88
CA TRP A 76 5.99 1.80 8.00
C TRP A 76 7.28 2.04 8.79
N VAL A 77 8.41 2.27 8.12
CA VAL A 77 9.69 2.62 8.78
C VAL A 77 9.56 3.92 9.56
N ASP A 78 8.92 4.94 8.98
CA ASP A 78 8.71 6.24 9.64
C ASP A 78 7.83 6.08 10.88
N ALA A 79 6.75 5.31 10.79
CA ALA A 79 5.88 5.01 11.93
C ALA A 79 6.64 4.26 13.05
N TYR A 80 7.47 3.28 12.69
CA TYR A 80 8.30 2.56 13.64
C TYR A 80 9.34 3.49 14.31
N ASN A 81 10.00 4.36 13.54
CA ASN A 81 10.97 5.30 14.08
C ASN A 81 10.33 6.34 15.01
N THR A 82 9.11 6.78 14.68
CA THR A 82 8.29 7.65 15.55
C THR A 82 7.94 6.95 16.87
N LEU A 83 7.63 5.65 16.82
CA LEU A 83 7.42 4.85 18.01
C LEU A 83 8.69 4.72 18.86
N GLN A 84 9.86 4.50 18.24
CA GLN A 84 11.14 4.46 18.95
C GLN A 84 11.47 5.81 19.63
N ASP A 85 11.15 6.93 18.99
CA ASP A 85 11.28 8.26 19.59
C ASP A 85 10.35 8.45 20.78
N THR A 86 9.13 7.97 20.67
CA THR A 86 8.14 8.00 21.76
C THR A 86 8.63 7.18 22.96
N PHE A 87 9.14 5.97 22.73
CA PHE A 87 9.74 5.18 23.81
C PHE A 87 10.94 5.88 24.43
N SER A 88 11.86 6.40 23.61
CA SER A 88 13.05 7.09 24.09
C SER A 88 12.70 8.30 24.96
N SER A 89 11.66 9.05 24.59
CA SER A 89 11.13 10.15 25.38
C SER A 89 10.53 9.69 26.71
N LEU A 90 9.69 8.64 26.68
CA LEU A 90 9.00 8.13 27.85
C LEU A 90 9.92 7.39 28.84
N THR A 91 11.06 6.85 28.38
CA THR A 91 12.01 6.12 29.22
C THR A 91 13.34 6.85 29.41
N LYS A 92 13.42 8.15 29.06
CA LYS A 92 14.64 8.93 29.17
C LYS A 92 15.14 8.95 30.62
N TYR A 93 16.44 8.79 30.80
CA TYR A 93 17.13 9.00 32.08
C TYR A 93 18.17 10.11 31.92
N THR A 94 18.19 11.04 32.86
CA THR A 94 19.22 12.06 33.04
C THR A 94 19.98 11.75 34.32
N ALA A 95 21.29 11.56 34.20
CA ALA A 95 22.15 11.29 35.35
C ALA A 95 22.17 12.49 36.30
N VAL A 96 22.09 12.22 37.60
CA VAL A 96 22.23 13.20 38.67
C VAL A 96 23.59 13.06 39.34
N ASP A 97 24.06 14.11 40.00
CA ASP A 97 25.33 14.08 40.74
C ASP A 97 25.35 13.00 41.81
N ALA A 98 26.53 12.43 42.06
CA ALA A 98 26.70 11.41 43.08
C ALA A 98 26.31 11.94 44.47
N GLY A 99 25.30 11.31 45.10
CA GLY A 99 24.75 11.76 46.38
C GLY A 99 23.55 12.70 46.28
N ALA A 100 23.00 12.92 45.07
CA ALA A 100 21.74 13.65 44.93
C ALA A 100 20.57 12.84 45.51
N GLU A 101 19.79 13.49 46.38
CA GLU A 101 18.62 12.89 47.06
C GLU A 101 17.37 12.79 46.17
N SER A 102 17.36 13.50 45.03
CA SER A 102 16.24 13.55 44.09
C SER A 102 16.69 13.24 42.66
N GLN A 103 15.82 12.57 41.92
CA GLN A 103 15.97 12.33 40.48
C GLN A 103 15.76 13.62 39.68
N ASP A 104 16.29 13.66 38.45
CA ASP A 104 16.10 14.76 37.53
C ASP A 104 14.64 14.84 37.05
N SER A 105 14.06 16.05 37.03
CA SER A 105 12.67 16.28 36.62
C SER A 105 12.43 16.11 35.12
N SER A 106 13.49 16.02 34.31
CA SER A 106 13.44 15.73 32.88
C SER A 106 13.41 14.24 32.54
N ASN A 107 13.42 13.35 33.55
CA ASN A 107 13.24 11.92 33.35
C ASN A 107 11.89 11.62 32.70
N GLY A 108 11.88 10.61 31.83
CA GLY A 108 10.67 10.14 31.19
C GLY A 108 9.70 9.53 32.21
N ALA A 109 8.40 9.78 32.03
CA ALA A 109 7.36 9.36 32.96
C ALA A 109 7.26 7.84 33.16
N LEU A 110 7.77 7.05 32.21
CA LEU A 110 7.77 5.58 32.23
C LEU A 110 9.18 5.02 32.37
N LEU A 111 10.13 5.80 32.87
CA LEU A 111 11.47 5.32 33.21
C LEU A 111 11.37 4.13 34.18
N GLY A 112 11.91 2.98 33.77
CA GLY A 112 11.86 1.74 34.55
C GLY A 112 10.58 0.93 34.39
N ASP A 113 9.61 1.36 33.58
CA ASP A 113 8.38 0.61 33.33
C ASP A 113 8.69 -0.72 32.61
N SER A 114 8.23 -1.82 33.22
CA SER A 114 8.49 -3.17 32.73
C SER A 114 7.61 -3.56 31.54
N THR A 115 6.41 -2.98 31.42
CA THR A 115 5.48 -3.25 30.32
C THR A 115 6.01 -2.66 29.02
N LEU A 116 6.46 -1.41 29.06
CA LEU A 116 7.06 -0.71 27.92
C LEU A 116 8.33 -1.42 27.46
N ARG A 117 9.20 -1.82 28.39
CA ARG A 117 10.40 -2.61 28.08
C ARG A 117 10.08 -3.94 27.41
N THR A 118 8.99 -4.59 27.85
CA THR A 118 8.52 -5.85 27.25
C THR A 118 8.07 -5.63 25.81
N ILE A 119 7.27 -4.59 25.55
CA ILE A 119 6.80 -4.23 24.20
C ILE A 119 7.99 -3.92 23.28
N GLN A 120 8.94 -3.09 23.71
CA GLN A 120 10.16 -2.80 22.93
C GLN A 120 10.93 -4.07 22.56
N THR A 121 11.12 -4.97 23.52
CA THR A 121 11.86 -6.22 23.31
C THR A 121 11.13 -7.14 22.35
N GLN A 122 9.80 -7.25 22.46
CA GLN A 122 8.98 -8.05 21.54
C GLN A 122 9.03 -7.52 20.11
N LEU A 123 8.89 -6.19 19.93
CA LEU A 123 9.00 -5.56 18.61
C LEU A 123 10.38 -5.78 17.99
N LYS A 124 11.45 -5.58 18.76
CA LYS A 124 12.82 -5.84 18.29
C LYS A 124 13.02 -7.31 17.90
N THR A 125 12.43 -8.23 18.66
CA THR A 125 12.49 -9.67 18.39
C THR A 125 11.75 -10.04 17.11
N LEU A 126 10.58 -9.47 16.87
CA LEU A 126 9.82 -9.67 15.62
C LEU A 126 10.60 -9.22 14.38
N LEU A 127 11.31 -8.08 14.48
CA LEU A 127 12.13 -7.55 13.39
C LEU A 127 13.39 -8.37 13.15
N ALA A 128 13.97 -8.95 14.20
CA ALA A 128 15.16 -9.79 14.11
C ALA A 128 14.84 -11.22 13.61
N ASN A 129 13.68 -11.76 14.01
CA ASN A 129 13.25 -13.12 13.70
C ASN A 129 12.20 -13.12 12.59
N THR A 130 12.59 -12.63 11.42
CA THR A 130 11.71 -12.70 10.24
C THR A 130 11.67 -14.12 9.67
N HIS A 131 10.47 -14.62 9.40
CA HIS A 131 10.26 -15.86 8.66
C HIS A 131 9.72 -15.54 7.28
N SER A 132 10.36 -16.10 6.25
CA SER A 132 9.94 -15.92 4.86
C SER A 132 10.14 -17.20 4.06
N SER A 133 9.11 -17.56 3.29
CA SER A 133 9.18 -18.61 2.28
C SER A 133 9.92 -18.15 1.01
N SER A 134 10.14 -16.85 0.83
CA SER A 134 10.86 -16.29 -0.33
C SER A 134 12.38 -16.35 -0.17
N ASN A 135 13.12 -15.93 -1.20
CA ASN A 135 14.59 -15.82 -1.15
C ASN A 135 15.09 -14.76 -0.16
N TYR A 136 14.25 -13.78 0.17
CA TYR A 136 14.54 -12.78 1.19
C TYR A 136 14.10 -13.31 2.56
N LYS A 137 15.08 -13.70 3.37
CA LYS A 137 14.93 -14.21 4.73
C LYS A 137 14.95 -13.11 5.79
N THR A 138 15.56 -11.95 5.49
CA THR A 138 15.67 -10.83 6.44
C THR A 138 15.35 -9.48 5.82
N LEU A 139 14.95 -8.52 6.67
CA LEU A 139 14.76 -7.11 6.29
C LEU A 139 16.05 -6.49 5.72
N ALA A 140 17.21 -6.88 6.25
CA ALA A 140 18.49 -6.39 5.76
C ALA A 140 18.77 -6.78 4.30
N GLN A 141 18.28 -7.94 3.84
CA GLN A 141 18.44 -8.37 2.45
C GLN A 141 17.61 -7.55 1.47
N ILE A 142 16.53 -6.91 1.93
CA ILE A 142 15.73 -5.96 1.14
C ILE A 142 16.12 -4.50 1.42
N GLY A 143 17.24 -4.26 2.11
CA GLY A 143 17.77 -2.93 2.35
C GLY A 143 17.23 -2.21 3.58
N ILE A 144 16.59 -2.91 4.53
CA ILE A 144 16.11 -2.31 5.78
C ILE A 144 16.99 -2.82 6.93
N THR A 145 17.74 -1.92 7.57
CA THR A 145 18.65 -2.24 8.68
C THR A 145 18.23 -1.56 9.96
N SER A 146 18.62 -2.10 11.11
CA SER A 146 18.40 -1.47 12.42
C SER A 146 19.69 -0.87 12.96
N ASP A 147 19.63 0.37 13.43
CA ASP A 147 20.72 0.98 14.20
C ASP A 147 20.89 0.26 15.54
N ALA A 148 22.13 -0.11 15.87
CA ALA A 148 22.40 -0.94 17.05
C ALA A 148 22.18 -0.19 18.37
N SER A 149 22.28 1.15 18.36
CA SER A 149 22.21 1.98 19.56
C SER A 149 20.78 2.43 19.90
N THR A 150 20.00 2.80 18.89
CA THR A 150 18.65 3.35 19.00
C THR A 150 17.56 2.33 18.64
N GLY A 151 17.92 1.28 17.91
CA GLY A 151 16.96 0.33 17.34
C GLY A 151 16.15 0.89 16.18
N LYS A 152 16.38 2.15 15.76
CA LYS A 152 15.68 2.75 14.61
C LYS A 152 16.00 2.01 13.31
N LEU A 153 15.05 2.03 12.39
CA LEU A 153 15.20 1.44 11.07
C LEU A 153 15.71 2.46 10.06
N GLU A 154 16.58 2.00 9.17
CA GLU A 154 17.16 2.76 8.07
C GLU A 154 16.88 2.03 6.75
N ILE A 155 16.57 2.80 5.70
CA ILE A 155 16.29 2.27 4.37
C ILE A 155 17.45 2.60 3.43
N ALA A 156 18.07 1.57 2.88
CA ALA A 156 18.92 1.67 1.70
C ALA A 156 18.04 1.62 0.44
N THR A 157 17.61 2.80 -0.03
CA THR A 157 16.64 2.95 -1.15
C THR A 157 17.03 2.13 -2.38
N ASP A 158 18.30 2.14 -2.78
CA ASP A 158 18.77 1.39 -3.97
C ASP A 158 18.60 -0.12 -3.80
N LYS A 159 18.86 -0.66 -2.60
CA LYS A 159 18.67 -2.09 -2.29
C LYS A 159 17.20 -2.45 -2.25
N LEU A 160 16.36 -1.60 -1.68
CA LEU A 160 14.91 -1.79 -1.66
C LEU A 160 14.34 -1.77 -3.08
N GLN A 161 14.74 -0.81 -3.91
CA GLN A 161 14.33 -0.75 -5.31
C GLN A 161 14.81 -1.96 -6.10
N THR A 162 16.04 -2.40 -5.89
CA THR A 162 16.57 -3.62 -6.51
C THR A 162 15.75 -4.83 -6.09
N ALA A 163 15.46 -4.98 -4.79
CA ALA A 163 14.69 -6.09 -4.27
C ALA A 163 13.25 -6.13 -4.79
N LEU A 164 12.61 -4.95 -4.93
CA LEU A 164 11.26 -4.81 -5.46
C LEU A 164 11.21 -5.03 -6.98
N ASN A 165 12.29 -4.74 -7.71
CA ASN A 165 12.33 -4.90 -9.17
C ASN A 165 12.81 -6.29 -9.60
N LEU A 166 13.50 -7.04 -8.74
CA LEU A 166 13.88 -8.43 -9.03
C LEU A 166 12.65 -9.30 -9.30
N LYS A 167 12.76 -10.21 -10.29
CA LYS A 167 11.78 -11.27 -10.57
C LYS A 167 12.13 -12.53 -9.80
#